data_AF-A0A0A2F4T5-F1
#
_entry.id   AF-A0A0A2F4T5-F1
#
_cell.length_a   1.000
_cell.length_b   1.000
_cell.length_c   1.000
_cell.angle_alpha   90.00
_cell.angle_beta   90.00
_cell.angle_gamma   90.00
#
_symmetry.space_group_name_H-M   'P 1'
#
loop_
_entity.id
_entity.type
_entity.pdbx_description
1 polymer ?
#
loop_
_entity_poly.entity_id
_entity_poly.type
_entity_poly.pdbx_seq_one_letter_code
_entity_poly.pdbx_strand_id
1 'polypeptide(L)'
;MAKKLVSQSISKERLQKLEAAATLTPQQEEAKARKIEREEARLKELNIPTESKESKDRIPTGMINPYALAEVILERPLDWSNPRTTDIVERVLGSSMQDLSKGDSILGAGRDRNVEVKIVDSALTNGKRGQDSLERIYESLNDYDMPPEEKEEAAPKARKAAKKLDIDDLREQALSSTTLTKEISKIILPTKNLRDDDSTVYDRREVGFQSNGAHNLWDTIVQGASGDCYLLAALSAIAWVYPALLNMDVDMKPNLHEWQFWRYFIGRPQTHQRPSGWGFSDNEILQRGYYKVPIYARSRYWFNGEYWPALFEQAYANWKFPNDSKENAIKQIAGGWTEEALCELSGDSWFTCNARMLSSFTDQTLLNFMKSYCYNYKTIRPMVIATAGIDHEGGVHHPVPKMNGIVHLHAYTVLGYTVSNGVYYMLIRNPWGSYEPTGDGVLSKRDWVIHFNNIKYFNLSKNDGIFALRIDKVRENFSHIGYMY
;
A
#
# COMPACT_ATOMS: atom_id res chain seq x y z
N MET A 1 -43.01 5.71 23.61
CA MET A 1 -43.33 4.26 23.53
C MET A 1 -42.58 3.67 22.34
N ALA A 2 -41.50 2.93 22.60
CA ALA A 2 -40.68 2.31 21.56
C ALA A 2 -41.32 1.00 21.07
N LYS A 3 -41.51 0.85 19.75
CA LYS A 3 -41.94 -0.41 19.13
C LYS A 3 -40.73 -1.37 19.10
N LYS A 4 -40.83 -2.46 19.85
CA LYS A 4 -39.89 -3.59 19.83
C LYS A 4 -39.99 -4.28 18.46
N LEU A 5 -38.94 -4.24 17.64
CA LEU A 5 -38.81 -5.15 16.50
C LEU A 5 -38.50 -6.55 17.05
N VAL A 6 -39.38 -7.49 16.76
CA VAL A 6 -39.20 -8.93 17.03
C VAL A 6 -38.42 -9.50 15.85
N SER A 7 -37.28 -10.14 16.12
CA SER A 7 -36.53 -10.90 15.12
C SER A 7 -37.37 -12.10 14.66
N GLN A 8 -37.70 -12.15 13.38
CA GLN A 8 -38.26 -13.37 12.79
C GLN A 8 -37.10 -14.34 12.55
N SER A 9 -36.95 -15.33 13.43
CA SER A 9 -36.05 -16.45 13.19
C SER A 9 -36.59 -17.29 12.04
N ILE A 10 -35.74 -17.53 11.03
CA ILE A 10 -36.05 -18.46 9.94
C ILE A 10 -35.96 -19.87 10.52
N SER A 11 -37.04 -20.64 10.40
CA SER A 11 -37.10 -22.02 10.91
C SER A 11 -36.05 -22.90 10.22
N LYS A 12 -35.45 -23.83 10.97
CA LYS A 12 -34.42 -24.76 10.49
C LYS A 12 -34.83 -25.56 9.24
N GLU A 13 -36.11 -25.91 9.11
CA GLU A 13 -36.68 -26.57 7.93
C GLU A 13 -36.71 -25.69 6.67
N ARG A 14 -36.81 -24.37 6.84
CA ARG A 14 -36.77 -23.41 5.72
C ARG A 14 -35.32 -23.18 5.26
N LEU A 15 -34.35 -23.26 6.17
CA LEU A 15 -32.92 -23.26 5.84
C LEU A 15 -32.54 -24.50 5.02
N GLN A 16 -32.96 -25.69 5.47
CA GLN A 16 -32.69 -26.95 4.77
C GLN A 16 -33.32 -27.01 3.37
N LYS A 17 -34.51 -26.41 3.19
CA LYS A 17 -35.13 -26.27 1.86
C LYS A 17 -34.39 -25.30 0.93
N LEU A 18 -33.72 -24.27 1.48
CA LEU A 18 -32.91 -23.33 0.70
C LEU A 18 -31.54 -23.94 0.34
N GLU A 19 -30.94 -24.73 1.23
CA GLU A 19 -29.70 -25.47 0.98
C GLU A 19 -29.88 -26.57 -0.07
N ALA A 20 -31.00 -27.31 -0.02
CA ALA A 20 -31.35 -28.29 -1.05
C ALA A 20 -31.68 -27.66 -2.43
N ALA A 21 -32.01 -26.35 -2.46
CA ALA A 21 -32.22 -25.60 -3.69
C ALA A 21 -30.92 -24.96 -4.23
N ALA A 22 -29.85 -24.89 -3.44
CA ALA A 22 -28.56 -24.29 -3.80
C ALA A 22 -27.56 -25.29 -4.38
N THR A 23 -27.83 -26.59 -4.31
CA THR A 23 -27.03 -27.63 -4.96
C THR A 23 -27.46 -27.78 -6.41
N LEU A 24 -26.60 -27.36 -7.34
CA LEU A 24 -26.84 -27.52 -8.77
C LEU A 24 -26.96 -29.01 -9.10
N THR A 25 -27.97 -29.39 -9.88
CA THR A 25 -28.05 -30.76 -10.38
C THR A 25 -26.91 -31.02 -11.37
N PRO A 26 -26.50 -32.29 -11.61
CA PRO A 26 -25.47 -32.61 -12.58
C PRO A 26 -25.74 -32.03 -13.98
N GLN A 27 -27.02 -31.92 -14.37
CA GLN A 27 -27.43 -31.27 -15.62
C GLN A 27 -27.22 -29.75 -15.61
N GLN A 28 -27.36 -29.09 -14.46
CA GLN A 28 -27.09 -27.67 -14.30
C GLN A 28 -25.58 -27.37 -14.25
N GLU A 29 -24.78 -28.27 -13.67
CA GLU A 29 -23.31 -28.20 -13.75
C GLU A 29 -22.82 -28.40 -15.19
N GLU A 30 -23.37 -29.38 -15.91
CA GLU A 30 -23.05 -29.61 -17.32
C GLU A 30 -23.50 -28.43 -18.21
N ALA A 31 -24.66 -27.84 -17.94
CA ALA A 31 -25.10 -26.63 -18.64
C ALA A 31 -24.21 -25.41 -18.34
N LYS A 32 -23.70 -25.30 -17.10
CA LYS A 32 -22.72 -24.27 -16.72
C LYS A 32 -21.39 -24.50 -17.43
N ALA A 33 -20.90 -25.73 -17.50
CA ALA A 33 -19.69 -26.10 -18.23
C ALA A 33 -19.80 -25.80 -19.72
N ARG A 34 -20.92 -26.18 -20.36
CA ARG A 34 -21.19 -25.84 -21.77
C ARG A 34 -21.33 -24.35 -22.01
N LYS A 35 -21.85 -23.59 -21.04
CA LYS A 35 -21.93 -22.11 -21.12
C LYS A 35 -20.54 -21.46 -21.02
N ILE A 36 -19.68 -21.99 -20.15
CA ILE A 36 -18.27 -21.59 -20.03
C ILE A 36 -17.52 -21.89 -21.34
N GLU A 37 -17.67 -23.09 -21.88
CA GLU A 37 -17.05 -23.49 -23.15
C GLU A 37 -17.53 -22.62 -24.33
N ARG A 38 -18.82 -22.26 -24.36
CA ARG A 38 -19.38 -21.33 -25.36
C ARG A 38 -18.82 -19.92 -25.24
N GLU A 39 -18.64 -19.42 -24.02
CA GLU A 39 -18.04 -18.11 -23.76
C GLU A 39 -16.53 -18.11 -24.08
N GLU A 40 -15.81 -19.19 -23.79
CA GLU A 40 -14.40 -19.37 -24.20
C GLU A 40 -14.24 -19.41 -25.73
N ALA A 41 -15.13 -20.10 -26.43
CA ALA A 41 -15.16 -20.10 -27.90
C ALA A 41 -15.48 -18.71 -28.47
N ARG A 42 -16.41 -17.98 -27.84
CA ARG A 42 -16.77 -16.60 -28.21
C ARG A 42 -15.62 -15.60 -27.96
N LEU A 43 -14.86 -15.79 -26.88
CA LEU A 43 -13.66 -14.99 -26.57
C LEU A 43 -12.54 -15.24 -27.59
N LYS A 44 -12.41 -16.47 -28.10
CA LYS A 44 -11.49 -16.80 -29.21
C LYS A 44 -11.91 -16.18 -30.54
N GLU A 45 -13.22 -16.13 -30.84
CA GLU A 45 -13.74 -15.51 -32.07
C GLU A 45 -13.63 -13.96 -32.07
N LEU A 46 -13.60 -13.32 -30.90
CA LEU A 46 -13.53 -11.86 -30.78
C LEU A 46 -12.13 -11.27 -31.01
N ASN A 47 -11.11 -12.08 -31.31
CA ASN A 47 -9.75 -11.65 -31.64
C ASN A 47 -9.20 -10.58 -30.67
N ILE A 48 -9.61 -10.65 -29.39
CA ILE A 48 -9.09 -9.80 -28.32
C ILE A 48 -7.69 -10.34 -28.02
N PRO A 49 -6.62 -9.55 -28.16
CA PRO A 49 -5.28 -10.03 -27.87
C PRO A 49 -5.18 -10.36 -26.38
N THR A 50 -5.17 -11.64 -26.02
CA THR A 50 -4.95 -12.14 -24.65
C THR A 50 -3.47 -12.22 -24.27
N GLU A 51 -2.58 -11.62 -25.06
CA GLU A 51 -1.17 -11.49 -24.71
C GLU A 51 -0.85 -10.01 -24.49
N SER A 52 -0.92 -9.56 -23.24
CA SER A 52 -0.08 -8.44 -22.82
C SER A 52 1.37 -8.95 -22.85
N LYS A 53 1.97 -8.97 -24.05
CA LYS A 53 3.41 -9.21 -24.19
C LYS A 53 4.13 -8.30 -23.20
N GLU A 54 5.03 -8.90 -22.43
CA GLU A 54 5.96 -8.18 -21.56
C GLU A 54 6.50 -6.97 -22.34
N SER A 55 6.09 -5.78 -21.92
CA SER A 55 6.87 -4.60 -22.22
C SER A 55 8.13 -4.78 -21.38
N LYS A 56 9.22 -5.19 -22.03
CA LYS A 56 10.58 -5.33 -21.46
C LYS A 56 11.10 -4.04 -20.79
N ASP A 57 10.32 -2.97 -20.81
CA ASP A 57 10.68 -1.64 -20.32
C ASP A 57 10.07 -1.30 -18.94
N ARG A 58 9.23 -2.17 -18.38
CA ARG A 58 8.60 -1.95 -17.06
C ARG A 58 9.15 -2.92 -16.02
N ILE A 59 9.15 -2.49 -14.76
CA ILE A 59 9.66 -3.26 -13.61
C ILE A 59 8.63 -3.26 -12.47
N PRO A 60 8.48 -4.37 -11.72
CA PRO A 60 7.59 -4.41 -10.55
C PRO A 60 7.96 -3.36 -9.50
N THR A 61 6.93 -2.71 -8.96
CA THR A 61 7.07 -1.73 -7.86
C THR A 61 6.91 -2.40 -6.51
N GLY A 62 7.61 -1.91 -5.49
CA GLY A 62 7.49 -2.44 -4.13
C GLY A 62 8.49 -1.85 -3.15
N MET A 63 8.21 -0.65 -2.65
CA MET A 63 9.03 0.01 -1.62
C MET A 63 8.24 0.13 -0.32
N ILE A 64 8.82 -0.36 0.77
CA ILE A 64 8.25 -0.35 2.13
C ILE A 64 8.06 1.08 2.63
N ASN A 65 7.00 1.33 3.40
CA ASN A 65 6.81 2.63 4.05
C ASN A 65 7.84 2.82 5.19
N PRO A 66 8.77 3.80 5.09
CA PRO A 66 9.81 3.98 6.08
C PRO A 66 9.28 4.42 7.44
N TYR A 67 8.21 5.21 7.48
CA TYR A 67 7.60 5.64 8.74
C TYR A 67 6.95 4.47 9.47
N ALA A 68 6.21 3.62 8.74
CA ALA A 68 5.60 2.44 9.33
C ALA A 68 6.67 1.44 9.81
N LEU A 69 7.73 1.21 9.02
CA LEU A 69 8.84 0.36 9.43
C LEU A 69 9.53 0.87 10.70
N ALA A 70 9.78 2.18 10.80
CA ALA A 70 10.37 2.79 11.99
C ALA A 70 9.46 2.63 13.22
N GLU A 71 8.15 2.83 13.10
CA GLU A 71 7.20 2.60 14.19
C GLU A 71 7.16 1.14 14.66
N VAL A 72 7.30 0.18 13.75
CA VAL A 72 7.34 -1.26 14.10
C VAL A 72 8.64 -1.61 14.79
N ILE A 73 9.77 -1.03 14.38
CA ILE A 73 11.08 -1.21 15.04
C ILE A 73 11.07 -0.59 16.45
N LEU A 74 10.48 0.61 16.59
CA LEU A 74 10.36 1.33 17.85
C LEU A 74 9.20 0.83 18.72
N GLU A 75 8.33 -0.02 18.17
CA GLU A 75 7.14 -0.53 18.85
C GLU A 75 6.22 0.58 19.41
N ARG A 76 6.27 1.77 18.78
CA ARG A 76 5.59 3.00 19.21
C ARG A 76 5.13 3.81 17.99
N PRO A 77 3.89 4.37 18.00
CA PRO A 77 3.43 5.25 16.92
C PRO A 77 4.18 6.58 16.92
N LEU A 78 4.34 7.15 15.72
CA LEU A 78 4.98 8.44 15.50
C LEU A 78 3.96 9.45 14.97
N ASP A 79 4.11 10.74 15.33
CA ASP A 79 3.32 11.81 14.73
C ASP A 79 3.94 12.24 13.39
N TRP A 80 3.39 11.75 12.29
CA TRP A 80 3.91 12.02 10.95
C TRP A 80 3.71 13.47 10.51
N SER A 81 2.87 14.23 11.22
CA SER A 81 2.69 15.66 10.94
C SER A 81 3.84 16.50 11.48
N ASN A 82 4.61 15.96 12.43
CA ASN A 82 5.74 16.65 13.02
C ASN A 82 6.97 16.60 12.10
N PRO A 83 7.56 17.75 11.70
CA PRO A 83 8.73 17.78 10.83
C PRO A 83 9.96 17.02 11.36
N ARG A 84 10.10 16.82 12.68
CA ARG A 84 11.26 16.06 13.22
C ARG A 84 11.04 14.54 13.21
N THR A 85 9.84 14.06 12.89
CA THR A 85 9.60 12.61 12.76
C THR A 85 10.47 12.02 11.65
N THR A 86 10.74 12.78 10.59
CA THR A 86 11.68 12.40 9.54
C THR A 86 13.07 12.08 10.08
N ASP A 87 13.62 12.90 10.98
CA ASP A 87 14.93 12.68 11.60
C ASP A 87 14.96 11.39 12.43
N ILE A 88 13.87 11.10 13.16
CA ILE A 88 13.75 9.83 13.90
C ILE A 88 13.77 8.64 12.93
N VAL A 89 13.02 8.72 11.82
CA VAL A 89 12.99 7.67 10.80
C VAL A 89 14.37 7.47 10.17
N GLU A 90 15.07 8.55 9.82
CA GLU A 90 16.43 8.49 9.26
C GLU A 90 17.43 7.86 10.24
N ARG A 91 17.34 8.19 11.53
CA ARG A 91 18.17 7.61 12.60
C ARG A 91 17.89 6.13 12.82
N VAL A 92 16.61 5.72 12.85
CA VAL A 92 16.21 4.32 13.05
C VAL A 92 16.63 3.45 11.87
N LEU A 93 16.51 3.96 10.66
CA LEU A 93 16.85 3.23 9.43
C LEU A 93 18.31 3.42 9.00
N GLY A 94 19.05 4.30 9.67
CA GLY A 94 20.48 4.52 9.44
C GLY A 94 20.80 5.17 8.09
N SER A 95 19.85 5.88 7.48
CA SER A 95 20.01 6.47 6.15
C SER A 95 19.08 7.67 5.96
N SER A 96 19.47 8.62 5.11
CA SER A 96 18.63 9.78 4.80
C SER A 96 17.36 9.36 4.06
N MET A 97 16.26 10.10 4.22
CA MET A 97 15.02 9.80 3.48
C MET A 97 15.21 9.91 1.97
N GLN A 98 16.14 10.76 1.53
CA GLN A 98 16.48 10.85 0.11
C GLN A 98 17.13 9.55 -0.38
N ASP A 99 18.08 9.00 0.37
CA ASP A 99 18.77 7.77 0.00
C ASP A 99 17.85 6.55 0.17
N LEU A 100 17.04 6.50 1.23
CA LEU A 100 16.03 5.46 1.43
C LEU A 100 15.02 5.37 0.28
N SER A 101 14.70 6.49 -0.35
CA SER A 101 13.73 6.56 -1.45
C SER A 101 14.31 6.24 -2.85
N LYS A 102 15.62 5.96 -2.94
CA LYS A 102 16.36 5.81 -4.20
C LYS A 102 17.25 4.56 -4.16
N GLY A 103 17.67 4.11 -5.34
CA GLY A 103 18.70 3.07 -5.46
C GLY A 103 18.37 1.73 -4.78
N ASP A 104 19.43 1.01 -4.46
CA ASP A 104 19.38 -0.14 -3.55
C ASP A 104 19.22 0.36 -2.11
N SER A 105 18.01 0.22 -1.57
CA SER A 105 17.61 0.69 -0.26
C SER A 105 16.98 -0.45 0.52
N ILE A 106 17.11 -0.42 1.86
CA ILE A 106 16.42 -1.35 2.76
C ILE A 106 14.91 -1.40 2.53
N LEU A 107 14.31 -0.32 2.02
CA LEU A 107 12.88 -0.29 1.71
C LEU A 107 12.51 -1.19 0.52
N GLY A 108 13.47 -1.59 -0.31
CA GLY A 108 13.26 -2.56 -1.39
C GLY A 108 13.37 -4.02 -0.96
N ALA A 109 13.67 -4.29 0.32
CA ALA A 109 13.84 -5.64 0.83
C ALA A 109 12.55 -6.48 0.70
N GLY A 110 12.72 -7.76 0.36
CA GLY A 110 11.59 -8.70 0.16
C GLY A 110 10.88 -8.57 -1.18
N ARG A 111 11.14 -7.52 -1.97
CA ARG A 111 10.57 -7.32 -3.32
C ARG A 111 11.04 -8.40 -4.30
N ASP A 112 12.34 -8.73 -4.26
CA ASP A 112 12.90 -9.83 -5.04
C ASP A 112 13.12 -11.05 -4.14
N ARG A 113 12.48 -12.16 -4.49
CA ARG A 113 12.46 -13.39 -3.69
C ARG A 113 13.63 -14.32 -3.96
N ASN A 114 14.30 -14.14 -5.09
CA ASN A 114 15.38 -15.03 -5.53
C ASN A 114 16.74 -14.55 -5.04
N VAL A 115 16.80 -13.35 -4.48
CA VAL A 115 18.03 -12.70 -4.04
C VAL A 115 18.44 -13.22 -2.68
N GLU A 116 19.74 -13.51 -2.54
CA GLU A 116 20.32 -13.89 -1.27
C GLU A 116 20.45 -12.65 -0.37
N VAL A 117 19.92 -12.75 0.86
CA VAL A 117 19.99 -11.66 1.83
C VAL A 117 21.05 -11.97 2.89
N LYS A 118 22.00 -11.05 3.04
CA LYS A 118 23.01 -11.06 4.10
C LYS A 118 22.43 -10.45 5.36
N ILE A 119 22.42 -11.22 6.45
CA ILE A 119 22.04 -10.73 7.78
C ILE A 119 23.29 -10.25 8.52
N VAL A 120 23.28 -9.01 8.97
CA VAL A 120 24.36 -8.38 9.76
C VAL A 120 23.90 -8.09 11.18
N ASP A 121 24.85 -8.01 12.10
CA ASP A 121 24.57 -7.61 13.48
C ASP A 121 24.18 -6.13 13.54
N SER A 122 23.20 -5.81 14.39
CA SER A 122 22.70 -4.46 14.53
C SER A 122 23.69 -3.54 15.24
N ALA A 123 23.87 -2.34 14.70
CA ALA A 123 24.52 -1.22 15.39
C ALA A 123 23.72 -0.74 16.61
N LEU A 124 22.38 -0.81 16.54
CA LEU A 124 21.46 -0.34 17.59
C LEU A 124 21.56 -1.15 18.88
N THR A 125 22.02 -2.41 18.81
CA THR A 125 22.17 -3.32 19.96
C THR A 125 23.58 -3.37 20.53
N ASN A 126 24.58 -2.80 19.84
CA ASN A 126 26.00 -3.01 20.14
C ASN A 126 26.69 -1.83 20.85
N GLY A 127 25.95 -0.77 21.22
CA GLY A 127 26.47 0.29 22.10
C GLY A 127 27.80 0.90 21.66
N LYS A 128 28.09 0.94 20.35
CA LYS A 128 29.36 1.51 19.86
C LYS A 128 29.31 3.03 20.02
N ARG A 129 30.41 3.56 20.55
CA ARG A 129 30.58 4.98 20.92
C ARG A 129 30.44 5.86 19.68
N GLY A 130 29.29 6.51 19.52
CA GLY A 130 29.02 7.43 18.40
C GLY A 130 27.72 7.16 17.65
N GLN A 131 27.04 6.04 17.90
CA GLN A 131 25.69 5.76 17.40
C GLN A 131 24.67 5.95 18.54
N ASP A 132 23.48 6.46 18.23
CA ASP A 132 22.42 6.53 19.23
C ASP A 132 21.90 5.13 19.50
N SER A 133 22.15 4.61 20.71
CA SER A 133 21.47 3.40 21.16
C SER A 133 19.96 3.63 21.11
N LEU A 134 19.17 2.55 20.99
CA LEU A 134 17.71 2.63 21.09
C LEU A 134 17.27 3.43 22.33
N GLU A 135 18.02 3.32 23.44
CA GLU A 135 17.80 4.10 24.65
C GLU A 135 17.90 5.62 24.41
N ARG A 136 18.88 6.10 23.64
CA ARG A 136 18.99 7.54 23.30
C ARG A 136 17.90 8.01 22.35
N ILE A 137 17.45 7.14 21.45
CA ILE A 137 16.30 7.44 20.58
C ILE A 137 15.04 7.55 21.47
N TYR A 138 14.85 6.62 22.41
CA TYR A 138 13.77 6.67 23.40
C TYR A 138 13.87 7.88 24.36
N GLU A 139 15.06 8.27 24.78
CA GLU A 139 15.30 9.50 25.57
C GLU A 139 14.91 10.74 24.76
N SER A 140 15.30 10.81 23.48
CA SER A 140 14.91 11.91 22.58
C SER A 140 13.40 11.95 22.26
N LEU A 141 12.72 10.80 22.36
CA LEU A 141 11.26 10.68 22.27
C LEU A 141 10.57 11.17 23.57
N ASN A 142 11.20 11.03 24.73
CA ASN A 142 10.65 11.47 26.02
C ASN A 142 10.85 12.97 26.28
N ASP A 143 11.94 13.58 25.81
CA ASP A 143 12.11 15.05 25.78
C ASP A 143 11.06 15.75 24.89
N TYR A 144 10.37 14.96 24.05
CA TYR A 144 9.38 15.38 23.05
C TYR A 144 7.95 15.54 23.62
N ASP A 145 7.64 14.83 24.71
CA ASP A 145 6.34 14.90 25.42
C ASP A 145 6.30 16.04 26.47
N MET A 146 7.40 16.78 26.64
CA MET A 146 7.47 17.96 27.52
C MET A 146 6.95 19.22 26.79
N PRO A 147 6.16 20.09 27.46
CA PRO A 147 5.76 21.37 26.88
C PRO A 147 7.02 22.18 26.53
N PRO A 148 7.01 22.94 25.42
CA PRO A 148 8.19 23.67 24.98
C PRO A 148 8.65 24.60 26.11
N GLU A 149 9.90 24.44 26.55
CA GLU A 149 10.48 25.36 27.52
C GLU A 149 10.39 26.78 26.97
N GLU A 150 9.67 27.65 27.68
CA GLU A 150 9.71 29.09 27.46
C GLU A 150 11.13 29.58 27.79
N LYS A 151 12.04 29.57 26.81
CA LYS A 151 13.17 30.51 26.69
C LYS A 151 14.03 30.23 25.45
N GLU A 152 14.50 31.32 24.85
CA GLU A 152 15.43 31.43 23.72
C GLU A 152 16.75 30.63 23.85
N GLU A 153 17.00 29.91 24.95
CA GLU A 153 18.19 29.09 25.17
C GLU A 153 18.11 27.64 24.62
N ALA A 154 16.94 27.18 24.17
CA ALA A 154 16.79 25.82 23.63
C ALA A 154 17.37 25.65 22.19
N ALA A 155 17.36 26.71 21.37
CA ALA A 155 17.78 26.65 19.98
C ALA A 155 19.28 26.36 19.77
N PRO A 156 20.22 26.93 20.57
CA PRO A 156 21.65 26.63 20.45
C PRO A 156 22.02 25.24 20.94
N LYS A 157 21.37 24.73 22.01
CA LYS A 157 21.59 23.37 22.53
C LYS A 157 21.06 22.29 21.60
N ALA A 158 19.87 22.47 21.03
CA ALA A 158 19.32 21.59 19.99
C ALA A 158 20.19 21.58 18.72
N ARG A 159 20.68 22.75 18.28
CA ARG A 159 21.63 22.84 17.14
C ARG A 159 22.98 22.21 17.44
N LYS A 160 23.46 22.22 18.68
CA LYS A 160 24.74 21.64 19.09
C LYS A 160 24.65 20.12 19.31
N ALA A 161 23.49 19.61 19.75
CA ALA A 161 23.16 18.20 19.80
C ALA A 161 22.97 17.61 18.40
N ALA A 162 22.32 18.34 17.49
CA ALA A 162 22.20 17.97 16.07
C ALA A 162 23.53 18.04 15.29
N LYS A 163 24.57 18.70 15.83
CA LYS A 163 25.87 18.88 15.16
C LYS A 163 26.93 17.83 15.52
N LYS A 164 26.55 16.68 16.08
CA LYS A 164 27.52 15.65 16.43
C LYS A 164 27.03 14.24 16.14
N LEU A 165 26.68 13.98 14.89
CA LEU A 165 26.82 12.68 14.25
C LEU A 165 27.18 12.95 12.79
N ASP A 166 28.36 12.49 12.39
CA ASP A 166 28.77 12.55 11.00
C ASP A 166 27.94 11.50 10.25
N ILE A 167 27.00 11.93 9.41
CA ILE A 167 26.19 11.04 8.56
C ILE A 167 27.10 10.19 7.67
N ASP A 168 28.32 10.67 7.38
CA ASP A 168 29.30 9.94 6.59
C ASP A 168 29.94 8.75 7.34
N ASP A 169 29.96 8.74 8.69
CA ASP A 169 30.45 7.58 9.49
C ASP A 169 29.40 6.45 9.59
N LEU A 170 28.12 6.73 9.37
CA LEU A 170 27.04 5.72 9.33
C LEU A 170 26.99 4.96 7.99
N ARG A 171 27.59 5.54 6.93
CA ARG A 171 27.62 4.94 5.57
C ARG A 171 28.46 3.67 5.47
N GLU A 172 29.37 3.39 6.41
CA GLU A 172 30.23 2.20 6.37
C GLU A 172 29.53 0.89 6.78
N GLN A 173 28.24 0.93 7.17
CA GLN A 173 27.39 -0.26 7.42
C GLN A 173 26.08 -0.22 6.63
N ALA A 174 26.10 0.35 5.42
CA ALA A 174 24.90 0.64 4.63
C ALA A 174 23.96 -0.58 4.49
N LEU A 175 22.83 -0.50 5.20
CA LEU A 175 21.72 -1.41 5.01
C LEU A 175 21.15 -1.20 3.60
N SER A 176 20.80 -2.28 2.92
CA SER A 176 20.29 -2.27 1.56
C SER A 176 19.17 -3.29 1.40
N SER A 177 18.60 -3.47 0.21
CA SER A 177 17.57 -4.49 0.01
C SER A 177 18.09 -5.92 0.24
N THR A 178 19.42 -6.11 0.18
CA THR A 178 20.10 -7.39 0.32
C THR A 178 20.99 -7.50 1.56
N THR A 179 21.18 -6.40 2.31
CA THR A 179 21.94 -6.38 3.57
C THR A 179 21.06 -5.84 4.69
N LEU A 180 20.58 -6.73 5.57
CA LEU A 180 19.60 -6.41 6.62
C LEU A 180 20.12 -6.75 8.02
N THR A 181 19.58 -6.07 9.04
CA THR A 181 19.76 -6.52 10.43
C THR A 181 18.86 -7.73 10.75
N LYS A 182 19.17 -8.45 11.83
CA LYS A 182 18.34 -9.56 12.31
C LYS A 182 16.93 -9.11 12.73
N GLU A 183 16.80 -7.91 13.29
CA GLU A 183 15.53 -7.33 13.74
C GLU A 183 14.65 -6.98 12.54
N ILE A 184 15.24 -6.38 11.50
CA ILE A 184 14.51 -5.94 10.31
C ILE A 184 14.16 -7.12 9.41
N SER A 185 15.08 -8.08 9.23
CA SER A 185 14.81 -9.29 8.44
C SER A 185 13.62 -10.09 8.97
N LYS A 186 13.42 -10.15 10.30
CA LYS A 186 12.24 -10.78 10.91
C LYS A 186 10.93 -10.10 10.56
N ILE A 187 10.92 -8.79 10.34
CA ILE A 187 9.70 -8.02 10.01
C ILE A 187 9.36 -8.16 8.52
N ILE A 188 10.37 -8.17 7.65
CA ILE A 188 10.18 -8.02 6.20
C ILE A 188 10.20 -9.37 5.46
N LEU A 189 11.10 -10.28 5.84
CA LEU A 189 11.32 -11.51 5.06
C LEU A 189 10.41 -12.66 5.52
N PRO A 190 9.87 -13.45 4.57
CA PRO A 190 9.17 -14.70 4.90
C PRO A 190 10.10 -15.70 5.60
N THR A 191 9.62 -16.37 6.64
CA THR A 191 10.38 -17.44 7.30
C THR A 191 10.23 -18.75 6.53
N LYS A 192 11.34 -19.27 5.99
CA LYS A 192 11.30 -20.41 5.05
C LYS A 192 10.88 -21.77 5.64
N ASN A 193 10.88 -22.02 6.95
CA ASN A 193 10.58 -23.37 7.53
C ASN A 193 10.46 -23.42 9.07
N LEU A 194 9.96 -22.40 9.75
CA LEU A 194 9.67 -22.52 11.18
C LEU A 194 8.21 -22.98 11.33
N ARG A 195 7.98 -24.07 12.09
CA ARG A 195 6.70 -24.25 12.77
C ARG A 195 6.38 -22.89 13.39
N ASP A 196 5.24 -22.29 13.07
CA ASP A 196 4.70 -21.14 13.77
C ASP A 196 4.80 -21.47 15.27
N ASP A 197 5.83 -20.97 15.95
CA ASP A 197 5.80 -20.87 17.39
C ASP A 197 4.89 -19.68 17.63
N ASP A 198 3.59 -19.99 17.62
CA ASP A 198 2.43 -19.10 17.74
C ASP A 198 2.41 -18.30 19.07
N SER A 199 3.56 -18.10 19.73
CA SER A 199 3.68 -17.78 21.14
C SER A 199 4.74 -16.73 21.50
N THR A 200 5.51 -16.12 20.58
CA THR A 200 6.62 -15.24 21.02
C THR A 200 6.68 -13.79 20.52
N VAL A 201 5.94 -13.33 19.49
CA VAL A 201 6.24 -11.95 18.99
C VAL A 201 5.03 -11.05 18.62
N TYR A 202 3.82 -11.57 18.42
CA TYR A 202 2.72 -10.75 17.87
C TYR A 202 1.48 -10.71 18.75
N ASP A 203 1.10 -9.50 19.15
CA ASP A 203 -0.22 -9.24 19.72
C ASP A 203 -1.24 -9.26 18.57
N ARG A 204 -2.33 -10.01 18.75
CA ARG A 204 -3.47 -10.00 17.85
C ARG A 204 -4.59 -9.16 18.47
N ARG A 205 -5.23 -8.31 17.66
CA ARG A 205 -6.43 -7.57 18.06
C ARG A 205 -7.61 -7.96 17.20
N GLU A 206 -8.66 -8.44 17.85
CA GLU A 206 -9.97 -8.61 17.25
C GLU A 206 -10.66 -7.25 16.99
N VAL A 207 -11.13 -7.00 15.77
CA VAL A 207 -11.78 -5.74 15.36
C VAL A 207 -13.26 -5.95 15.03
N GLY A 208 -14.13 -5.02 15.46
CA GLY A 208 -15.58 -5.11 15.28
C GLY A 208 -16.06 -4.64 13.89
N PHE A 209 -17.28 -4.98 13.48
CA PHE A 209 -17.78 -4.72 12.12
C PHE A 209 -17.79 -3.25 11.65
N GLN A 210 -18.06 -2.31 12.56
CA GLN A 210 -18.13 -0.88 12.21
C GLN A 210 -16.78 -0.32 11.69
N SER A 211 -15.68 -0.96 12.07
CA SER A 211 -14.32 -0.73 11.62
C SER A 211 -14.03 -1.06 10.16
N ASN A 212 -14.93 -1.82 9.51
CA ASN A 212 -14.61 -2.61 8.33
C ASN A 212 -15.43 -2.24 7.08
N GLY A 213 -16.38 -1.30 7.19
CA GLY A 213 -17.43 -1.06 6.18
C GLY A 213 -17.33 0.24 5.37
N ALA A 214 -16.24 0.99 5.41
CA ALA A 214 -16.14 2.31 4.78
C ALA A 214 -15.12 2.35 3.62
N HIS A 215 -15.39 1.61 2.55
CA HIS A 215 -14.50 1.53 1.38
C HIS A 215 -14.47 2.78 0.49
N ASN A 216 -15.22 3.84 0.84
CA ASN A 216 -15.13 5.15 0.22
C ASN A 216 -14.09 6.07 0.90
N LEU A 217 -13.38 5.58 1.92
CA LEU A 217 -12.30 6.26 2.63
C LEU A 217 -10.93 6.03 1.96
N TRP A 218 -10.87 6.21 0.64
CA TRP A 218 -9.68 5.99 -0.19
C TRP A 218 -8.42 6.73 0.33
N ASP A 219 -8.59 7.91 0.95
CA ASP A 219 -7.51 8.73 1.48
C ASP A 219 -6.91 8.21 2.79
N THR A 220 -7.57 7.24 3.42
CA THR A 220 -7.13 6.66 4.69
C THR A 220 -6.16 5.49 4.55
N ILE A 221 -6.05 4.89 3.36
CA ILE A 221 -5.22 3.69 3.13
C ILE A 221 -3.73 4.04 3.31
N VAL A 222 -3.07 3.44 4.28
CA VAL A 222 -1.65 3.65 4.58
C VAL A 222 -0.91 2.33 4.51
N GLN A 223 0.16 2.30 3.72
CA GLN A 223 1.06 1.16 3.61
C GLN A 223 1.87 0.95 4.89
N GLY A 224 2.10 -0.32 5.23
CA GLY A 224 2.91 -0.73 6.38
C GLY A 224 4.31 -1.20 6.01
N ALA A 225 4.85 -2.12 6.82
CA ALA A 225 6.18 -2.72 6.69
C ALA A 225 6.25 -3.84 5.62
N SER A 226 5.53 -3.71 4.50
CA SER A 226 5.59 -4.61 3.34
C SER A 226 5.75 -3.80 2.05
N GLY A 227 6.39 -4.38 1.04
CA GLY A 227 6.66 -3.76 -0.26
C GLY A 227 5.48 -3.87 -1.24
N ASP A 228 4.25 -3.68 -0.77
CA ASP A 228 3.00 -3.95 -1.50
C ASP A 228 2.32 -2.67 -2.02
N CYS A 229 3.08 -1.60 -2.24
CA CYS A 229 2.56 -0.29 -2.67
C CYS A 229 1.65 -0.36 -3.91
N TYR A 230 1.92 -1.28 -4.83
CA TYR A 230 1.13 -1.52 -6.03
C TYR A 230 -0.32 -1.92 -5.70
N LEU A 231 -0.49 -2.76 -4.68
CA LEU A 231 -1.78 -3.22 -4.19
C LEU A 231 -2.54 -2.08 -3.53
N LEU A 232 -1.90 -1.33 -2.63
CA LEU A 232 -2.57 -0.28 -1.87
C LEU A 232 -2.87 0.96 -2.71
N ALA A 233 -2.02 1.29 -3.69
CA ALA A 233 -2.32 2.31 -4.68
C ALA A 233 -3.53 1.92 -5.55
N ALA A 234 -3.63 0.66 -5.95
CA ALA A 234 -4.78 0.13 -6.70
C ALA A 234 -6.06 0.10 -5.84
N LEU A 235 -5.97 -0.33 -4.57
CA LEU A 235 -7.08 -0.32 -3.62
C LEU A 235 -7.64 1.09 -3.44
N SER A 236 -6.75 2.07 -3.25
CA SER A 236 -7.09 3.50 -3.19
C SER A 236 -7.76 4.00 -4.48
N ALA A 237 -7.27 3.58 -5.66
CA ALA A 237 -7.86 3.96 -6.94
C ALA A 237 -9.28 3.43 -7.13
N ILE A 238 -9.55 2.17 -6.74
CA ILE A 238 -10.89 1.59 -6.82
C ILE A 238 -11.80 2.24 -5.79
N ALA A 239 -11.37 2.42 -4.54
CA ALA A 239 -12.11 3.13 -3.50
C ALA A 239 -12.51 4.55 -3.93
N TRP A 240 -11.65 5.23 -4.68
CA TRP A 240 -11.88 6.57 -5.20
C TRP A 240 -12.96 6.62 -6.29
N VAL A 241 -13.02 5.62 -7.17
CA VAL A 241 -13.89 5.64 -8.37
C VAL A 241 -15.11 4.75 -8.22
N TYR A 242 -14.91 3.51 -7.78
CA TYR A 242 -15.92 2.47 -7.67
C TYR A 242 -15.87 1.78 -6.29
N PRO A 243 -16.12 2.49 -5.18
CA PRO A 243 -16.02 1.93 -3.83
C PRO A 243 -16.94 0.72 -3.62
N ALA A 244 -18.07 0.65 -4.34
CA ALA A 244 -18.99 -0.49 -4.29
C ALA A 244 -18.37 -1.80 -4.79
N LEU A 245 -17.32 -1.75 -5.63
CA LEU A 245 -16.60 -2.96 -5.99
C LEU A 245 -15.91 -3.54 -4.76
N LEU A 246 -15.45 -2.71 -3.82
CA LEU A 246 -14.67 -3.13 -2.64
C LEU A 246 -15.50 -3.68 -1.49
N ASN A 247 -16.72 -4.16 -1.72
CA ASN A 247 -17.45 -4.86 -0.66
C ASN A 247 -16.81 -6.23 -0.40
N MET A 248 -16.64 -6.58 0.88
CA MET A 248 -16.28 -7.94 1.31
C MET A 248 -17.52 -8.63 1.86
N ASP A 249 -17.67 -9.90 1.52
CA ASP A 249 -18.67 -10.76 2.16
C ASP A 249 -18.18 -11.13 3.56
N VAL A 250 -19.12 -11.37 4.47
CA VAL A 250 -18.84 -11.56 5.89
C VAL A 250 -19.62 -12.74 6.44
N ASP A 251 -18.88 -13.70 6.99
CA ASP A 251 -19.42 -14.83 7.71
C ASP A 251 -19.02 -14.78 9.19
N MET A 252 -19.92 -15.27 10.05
CA MET A 252 -19.57 -15.60 11.43
C MET A 252 -19.17 -17.06 11.49
N LYS A 253 -17.93 -17.35 11.90
CA LYS A 253 -17.51 -18.75 12.08
C LYS A 253 -18.28 -19.36 13.25
N PRO A 254 -19.07 -20.43 13.04
CA PRO A 254 -19.76 -21.10 14.14
C PRO A 254 -18.70 -21.63 15.11
N ASN A 255 -18.81 -21.25 16.39
CA ASN A 255 -17.99 -21.69 17.54
C ASN A 255 -16.76 -20.85 17.93
N LEU A 256 -16.39 -19.80 17.20
CA LEU A 256 -15.22 -18.96 17.57
C LEU A 256 -15.57 -17.50 17.91
N HIS A 257 -16.81 -17.04 17.66
CA HIS A 257 -17.19 -15.62 17.69
C HIS A 257 -16.35 -14.71 16.76
N GLU A 258 -15.50 -15.30 15.92
CA GLU A 258 -14.63 -14.63 14.96
C GLU A 258 -15.36 -14.34 13.64
N TRP A 259 -15.03 -13.19 13.07
CA TRP A 259 -15.55 -12.72 11.80
C TRP A 259 -14.59 -13.16 10.69
N GLN A 260 -15.13 -13.77 9.64
CA GLN A 260 -14.38 -14.05 8.43
C GLN A 260 -14.86 -13.14 7.32
N PHE A 261 -13.93 -12.42 6.71
CA PHE A 261 -14.17 -11.59 5.55
C PHE A 261 -13.64 -12.33 4.33
N TRP A 262 -14.36 -12.29 3.23
CA TRP A 262 -13.90 -12.90 2.00
C TRP A 262 -14.27 -12.10 0.77
N ARG A 263 -13.47 -12.30 -0.27
CA ARG A 263 -13.58 -11.59 -1.53
C ARG A 263 -13.07 -12.45 -2.68
N TYR A 264 -13.74 -12.35 -3.82
CA TYR A 264 -13.27 -12.96 -5.05
C TYR A 264 -12.21 -12.08 -5.69
N PHE A 265 -11.11 -12.68 -6.10
CA PHE A 265 -10.05 -12.03 -6.85
C PHE A 265 -9.93 -12.67 -8.23
N ILE A 266 -9.62 -11.85 -9.23
CA ILE A 266 -9.39 -12.33 -10.60
C ILE A 266 -7.92 -12.65 -10.77
N GLY A 267 -7.61 -13.86 -11.24
CA GLY A 267 -6.26 -14.25 -11.60
C GLY A 267 -5.77 -13.54 -12.86
N ARG A 268 -4.53 -13.04 -12.84
CA ARG A 268 -3.90 -12.38 -13.99
C ARG A 268 -2.54 -13.00 -14.33
N PRO A 269 -2.13 -12.93 -15.61
CA PRO A 269 -0.90 -13.53 -16.08
C PRO A 269 0.31 -12.63 -15.77
N GLN A 270 0.88 -12.73 -14.57
CA GLN A 270 2.16 -12.06 -14.19
C GLN A 270 2.68 -12.59 -12.83
N THR A 271 3.68 -11.93 -12.23
CA THR A 271 4.71 -12.39 -11.25
C THR A 271 4.30 -13.37 -10.14
N HIS A 272 3.01 -13.52 -9.84
CA HIS A 272 2.48 -14.60 -8.99
C HIS A 272 1.17 -15.11 -9.57
N GLN A 273 1.27 -15.85 -10.68
CA GLN A 273 0.13 -16.42 -11.38
C GLN A 273 -0.68 -17.28 -10.42
N ARG A 274 -1.89 -16.85 -10.14
CA ARG A 274 -2.87 -17.60 -9.35
C ARG A 274 -4.20 -17.57 -10.09
N PRO A 275 -4.88 -18.71 -10.25
CA PRO A 275 -6.23 -18.72 -10.77
C PRO A 275 -7.16 -17.81 -9.94
N SER A 276 -8.18 -17.27 -10.61
CA SER A 276 -9.26 -16.54 -9.93
C SER A 276 -9.84 -17.38 -8.80
N GLY A 277 -10.11 -16.76 -7.67
CA GLY A 277 -10.52 -17.50 -6.47
C GLY A 277 -10.84 -16.61 -5.29
N TRP A 278 -11.28 -17.24 -4.22
CA TRP A 278 -11.58 -16.59 -2.96
C TRP A 278 -10.31 -16.33 -2.15
N GLY A 279 -10.22 -15.14 -1.56
CA GLY A 279 -9.29 -14.81 -0.50
C GLY A 279 -10.03 -14.53 0.80
N PHE A 280 -9.40 -14.88 1.90
CA PHE A 280 -10.00 -14.82 3.22
C PHE A 280 -9.14 -13.99 4.17
N SER A 281 -9.78 -13.15 4.97
CA SER A 281 -9.20 -12.52 6.15
C SER A 281 -10.08 -12.78 7.36
N ASP A 282 -9.47 -12.69 8.54
CA ASP A 282 -10.19 -12.69 9.81
C ASP A 282 -10.12 -11.30 10.42
N ASN A 283 -10.75 -11.10 11.57
CA ASN A 283 -10.70 -9.83 12.30
C ASN A 283 -9.46 -9.67 13.18
N GLU A 284 -8.42 -10.49 13.05
CA GLU A 284 -7.17 -10.36 13.80
C GLU A 284 -6.11 -9.60 13.00
N ILE A 285 -5.75 -8.42 13.50
CA ILE A 285 -4.71 -7.57 12.89
C ILE A 285 -3.36 -7.87 13.55
N LEU A 286 -2.33 -8.09 12.72
CA LEU A 286 -0.94 -8.27 13.16
C LEU A 286 -0.38 -6.95 13.71
N GLN A 287 -0.05 -6.94 15.00
CA GLN A 287 0.42 -5.77 15.74
C GLN A 287 1.69 -6.08 16.52
N ARG A 288 2.43 -5.02 16.87
CA ARG A 288 3.68 -5.15 17.63
C ARG A 288 3.76 -4.14 18.77
N GLY A 289 4.34 -4.60 19.88
CA GLY A 289 4.67 -3.77 21.03
C GLY A 289 3.50 -3.39 21.92
N TYR A 290 3.81 -2.72 23.03
CA TYR A 290 2.82 -2.24 24.00
C TYR A 290 1.75 -1.34 23.38
N TYR A 291 2.15 -0.48 22.43
CA TYR A 291 1.24 0.42 21.72
C TYR A 291 0.43 -0.25 20.61
N LYS A 292 0.63 -1.57 20.39
CA LYS A 292 -0.12 -2.37 19.43
C LYS A 292 -0.12 -1.77 18.02
N VAL A 293 1.06 -1.35 17.58
CA VAL A 293 1.26 -0.72 16.27
C VAL A 293 0.99 -1.76 15.18
N PRO A 294 0.08 -1.52 14.21
CA PRO A 294 -0.13 -2.44 13.10
C PRO A 294 1.12 -2.54 12.24
N ILE A 295 1.54 -3.76 11.93
CA ILE A 295 2.79 -4.02 11.20
C ILE A 295 2.64 -3.67 9.72
N TYR A 296 1.53 -4.07 9.12
CA TYR A 296 1.28 -3.96 7.67
C TYR A 296 0.23 -2.89 7.34
N ALA A 297 -0.50 -3.04 6.23
CA ALA A 297 -1.46 -2.03 5.77
C ALA A 297 -2.46 -1.67 6.88
N ARG A 298 -2.83 -0.39 6.93
CA ARG A 298 -3.74 0.14 7.96
C ARG A 298 -4.45 1.39 7.46
N SER A 299 -5.50 1.80 8.18
CA SER A 299 -6.04 3.15 7.99
C SER A 299 -5.16 4.17 8.71
N ARG A 300 -5.14 5.42 8.24
CA ARG A 300 -4.66 6.58 9.01
C ARG A 300 -5.36 6.70 10.38
N TYR A 301 -6.58 6.19 10.50
CA TYR A 301 -7.39 6.19 11.72
C TYR A 301 -7.43 4.83 12.42
N TRP A 302 -6.39 3.99 12.25
CA TRP A 302 -6.33 2.65 12.85
C TRP A 302 -6.51 2.64 14.37
N PHE A 303 -6.09 3.68 15.08
CA PHE A 303 -6.30 3.83 16.53
C PHE A 303 -7.78 3.94 16.91
N ASN A 304 -8.63 4.44 16.01
CA ASN A 304 -10.09 4.43 16.15
C ASN A 304 -10.73 3.10 15.76
N GLY A 305 -9.90 2.10 15.47
CA GLY A 305 -10.34 0.79 15.07
C GLY A 305 -10.56 0.64 13.57
N GLU A 306 -10.21 1.58 12.69
CA GLU A 306 -10.43 1.43 11.25
C GLU A 306 -9.33 0.56 10.60
N TYR A 307 -9.65 -0.67 10.20
CA TYR A 307 -8.65 -1.64 9.72
C TYR A 307 -8.97 -2.25 8.36
N TRP A 308 -9.94 -1.69 7.64
CA TRP A 308 -10.34 -2.20 6.33
C TRP A 308 -9.19 -2.40 5.33
N PRO A 309 -8.12 -1.57 5.27
CA PRO A 309 -7.01 -1.84 4.34
C PRO A 309 -6.22 -3.10 4.73
N ALA A 310 -6.05 -3.35 6.03
CA ALA A 310 -5.39 -4.54 6.56
C ALA A 310 -6.17 -5.80 6.21
N LEU A 311 -7.51 -5.76 6.32
CA LEU A 311 -8.38 -6.89 5.97
C LEU A 311 -8.30 -7.24 4.48
N PHE A 312 -8.20 -6.22 3.62
CA PHE A 312 -8.00 -6.40 2.18
C PHE A 312 -6.63 -6.99 1.85
N GLU A 313 -5.58 -6.46 2.47
CA GLU A 313 -4.21 -6.97 2.31
C GLU A 313 -4.12 -8.43 2.76
N GLN A 314 -4.70 -8.78 3.91
CA GLN A 314 -4.78 -10.16 4.39
C GLN A 314 -5.52 -11.09 3.42
N ALA A 315 -6.71 -10.69 2.95
CA ALA A 315 -7.50 -11.51 2.03
C ALA A 315 -6.79 -11.71 0.69
N TYR A 316 -6.17 -10.64 0.17
CA TYR A 316 -5.39 -10.70 -1.06
C TYR A 316 -4.13 -11.57 -0.89
N ALA A 317 -3.41 -11.42 0.22
CA ALA A 317 -2.24 -12.23 0.56
C ALA A 317 -2.59 -13.71 0.68
N ASN A 318 -3.68 -14.06 1.38
CA ASN A 318 -4.19 -15.42 1.45
C ASN A 318 -4.61 -15.96 0.06
N TRP A 319 -5.25 -15.12 -0.75
CA TRP A 319 -5.54 -15.46 -2.15
C TRP A 319 -4.31 -15.50 -3.06
N LYS A 320 -3.14 -14.98 -2.69
CA LYS A 320 -1.91 -15.24 -3.45
C LYS A 320 -1.17 -16.47 -2.91
N PHE A 321 -1.15 -16.64 -1.59
CA PHE A 321 -0.38 -17.65 -0.85
C PHE A 321 -1.26 -18.34 0.20
N PRO A 322 -2.04 -19.39 -0.16
CA PRO A 322 -3.09 -19.91 0.71
C PRO A 322 -2.58 -20.88 1.76
N ASN A 323 -1.37 -21.39 1.57
CA ASN A 323 -0.74 -22.41 2.39
C ASN A 323 0.27 -21.81 3.38
N ASP A 324 0.47 -20.49 3.32
CA ASP A 324 1.39 -19.77 4.20
C ASP A 324 0.65 -19.19 5.40
N SER A 325 1.38 -18.98 6.50
CA SER A 325 0.85 -18.22 7.63
C SER A 325 0.48 -16.80 7.19
N LYS A 326 -0.45 -16.16 7.88
CA LYS A 326 -0.94 -14.80 7.56
C LYS A 326 0.21 -13.82 7.32
N GLU A 327 1.19 -13.82 8.22
CA GLU A 327 2.36 -12.96 8.14
C GLU A 327 3.22 -13.27 6.91
N ASN A 328 3.54 -14.55 6.68
CA ASN A 328 4.35 -14.96 5.53
C ASN A 328 3.65 -14.72 4.20
N ALA A 329 2.32 -14.86 4.15
CA ALA A 329 1.53 -14.53 2.97
C ALA A 329 1.63 -13.02 2.63
N ILE A 330 1.52 -12.15 3.64
CA ILE A 330 1.65 -10.68 3.44
C ILE A 330 3.07 -10.30 3.03
N LYS A 331 4.09 -10.87 3.67
CA LYS A 331 5.49 -10.62 3.29
C LYS A 331 5.78 -11.05 1.86
N GLN A 332 5.13 -12.12 1.40
CA GLN A 332 5.32 -12.60 0.05
C GLN A 332 4.73 -11.66 -1.00
N ILE A 333 3.58 -11.03 -0.79
CA ILE A 333 3.01 -10.12 -1.81
C ILE A 333 3.83 -8.84 -2.06
N ALA A 334 4.98 -8.65 -1.41
CA ALA A 334 5.92 -7.59 -1.74
C ALA A 334 6.39 -7.67 -3.20
N GLY A 335 6.34 -6.54 -3.90
CA GLY A 335 6.68 -6.45 -5.32
C GLY A 335 5.53 -6.89 -6.24
N GLY A 336 5.05 -5.98 -7.09
CA GLY A 336 3.99 -6.32 -8.04
C GLY A 336 3.66 -5.21 -9.05
N TRP A 337 2.64 -5.49 -9.86
CA TRP A 337 2.20 -4.68 -10.99
C TRP A 337 0.93 -3.90 -10.66
N THR A 338 0.99 -2.57 -10.81
CA THR A 338 -0.05 -1.67 -10.32
C THR A 338 -1.38 -1.82 -11.06
N GLU A 339 -1.33 -1.94 -12.39
CA GLU A 339 -2.51 -2.07 -13.24
C GLU A 339 -3.17 -3.43 -13.10
N GLU A 340 -2.39 -4.46 -12.80
CA GLU A 340 -2.94 -5.79 -12.55
C GLU A 340 -3.69 -5.81 -11.25
N ALA A 341 -3.10 -5.27 -10.18
CA ALA A 341 -3.77 -5.19 -8.89
C ALA A 341 -5.12 -4.48 -9.00
N LEU A 342 -5.30 -3.49 -9.90
CA LEU A 342 -6.62 -2.92 -10.16
C LEU A 342 -7.64 -3.99 -10.60
N CYS A 343 -7.25 -4.82 -11.56
CA CYS A 343 -8.07 -5.88 -12.10
C CYS A 343 -8.26 -7.04 -11.13
N GLU A 344 -7.23 -7.45 -10.42
CA GLU A 344 -7.30 -8.54 -9.45
C GLU A 344 -8.24 -8.15 -8.30
N LEU A 345 -8.10 -6.93 -7.79
CA LEU A 345 -8.97 -6.36 -6.76
C LEU A 345 -10.41 -6.19 -7.24
N SER A 346 -10.66 -5.97 -8.54
CA SER A 346 -12.03 -5.75 -9.03
C SER A 346 -12.98 -6.92 -8.70
N GLY A 347 -12.45 -8.14 -8.63
CA GLY A 347 -13.23 -9.36 -8.39
C GLY A 347 -14.17 -9.76 -9.52
N ASP A 348 -14.13 -9.07 -10.67
CA ASP A 348 -15.00 -9.32 -11.81
C ASP A 348 -14.19 -9.34 -13.11
N SER A 349 -14.32 -10.44 -13.86
CA SER A 349 -13.65 -10.65 -15.14
C SER A 349 -14.10 -9.68 -16.24
N TRP A 350 -15.21 -8.96 -16.03
CA TRP A 350 -15.67 -7.90 -16.92
C TRP A 350 -14.64 -6.76 -17.02
N PHE A 351 -13.94 -6.46 -15.94
CA PHE A 351 -12.93 -5.41 -15.93
C PHE A 351 -11.62 -5.90 -16.56
N THR A 352 -11.00 -4.98 -17.30
CA THR A 352 -9.67 -5.19 -17.87
C THR A 352 -8.77 -4.01 -17.54
N CYS A 353 -7.46 -4.20 -17.63
CA CYS A 353 -6.47 -3.20 -17.32
C CYS A 353 -5.57 -2.94 -18.53
N ASN A 354 -5.03 -1.73 -18.58
CA ASN A 354 -4.01 -1.37 -19.55
C ASN A 354 -3.00 -0.46 -18.88
N ALA A 355 -1.76 -0.51 -19.35
CA ALA A 355 -0.69 0.36 -18.92
C ALA A 355 -0.06 1.03 -20.13
N ARG A 356 0.25 2.32 -20.00
CA ARG A 356 0.88 3.11 -21.05
C ARG A 356 2.13 3.78 -20.52
N MET A 357 3.23 3.61 -21.24
CA MET A 357 4.49 4.28 -20.94
C MET A 357 4.34 5.79 -21.08
N LEU A 358 4.82 6.54 -20.10
CA LEU A 358 4.76 8.00 -20.13
C LEU A 358 5.71 8.62 -21.15
N SER A 359 6.76 7.88 -21.54
CA SER A 359 7.62 8.22 -22.68
C SER A 359 6.87 8.27 -24.01
N SER A 360 5.72 7.59 -24.13
CA SER A 360 4.87 7.65 -25.33
C SER A 360 3.98 8.89 -25.40
N PHE A 361 3.93 9.70 -24.33
CA PHE A 361 3.12 10.92 -24.27
C PHE A 361 3.97 12.19 -24.44
N THR A 362 3.39 13.18 -25.12
CA THR A 362 3.76 14.58 -24.96
C THR A 362 2.92 15.20 -23.83
N ASP A 363 3.26 16.41 -23.37
CA ASP A 363 2.45 17.09 -22.35
C ASP A 363 1.00 17.25 -22.80
N GLN A 364 0.80 17.59 -24.08
CA GLN A 364 -0.54 17.76 -24.64
C GLN A 364 -1.30 16.42 -24.75
N THR A 365 -0.65 15.33 -25.15
CA THR A 365 -1.35 14.05 -25.27
C THR A 365 -1.63 13.42 -23.89
N LEU A 366 -0.76 13.64 -22.90
CA LEU A 366 -1.05 13.25 -21.51
C LEU A 366 -2.20 14.06 -20.93
N LEU A 367 -2.25 15.37 -21.19
CA LEU A 367 -3.39 16.18 -20.79
C LEU A 367 -4.69 15.71 -21.44
N ASN A 368 -4.67 15.42 -22.75
CA ASN A 368 -5.85 14.90 -23.47
C ASN A 368 -6.28 13.53 -22.93
N PHE A 369 -5.33 12.67 -22.57
CA PHE A 369 -5.59 11.41 -21.89
C PHE A 369 -6.31 11.65 -20.55
N MET A 370 -5.77 12.52 -19.70
CA MET A 370 -6.40 12.85 -18.41
C MET A 370 -7.80 13.44 -18.59
N LYS A 371 -8.01 14.34 -19.55
CA LYS A 371 -9.33 14.90 -19.87
C LYS A 371 -10.33 13.84 -20.34
N SER A 372 -9.88 12.81 -21.05
CA SER A 372 -10.74 11.72 -21.53
C SER A 372 -11.14 10.74 -20.42
N TYR A 373 -10.33 10.66 -19.37
CA TYR A 373 -10.52 9.74 -18.23
C TYR A 373 -10.90 10.45 -16.94
N CYS A 374 -11.28 11.72 -17.02
CA CYS A 374 -11.78 12.48 -15.88
C CYS A 374 -13.09 13.18 -16.22
N TYR A 375 -13.96 13.30 -15.22
CA TYR A 375 -15.16 14.11 -15.25
C TYR A 375 -15.13 15.04 -14.06
N ASN A 376 -15.34 16.35 -14.30
CA ASN A 376 -15.20 17.39 -13.27
C ASN A 376 -13.89 17.24 -12.47
N TYR A 377 -12.77 17.14 -13.18
CA TYR A 377 -11.41 17.07 -12.63
C TYR A 377 -11.06 15.77 -11.88
N LYS A 378 -12.03 14.89 -11.59
CA LYS A 378 -11.86 13.59 -10.94
C LYS A 378 -11.75 12.46 -11.97
N THR A 379 -10.91 11.45 -11.73
CA THR A 379 -10.87 10.23 -12.55
C THR A 379 -12.20 9.47 -12.55
N ILE A 380 -12.65 9.03 -13.73
CA ILE A 380 -13.85 8.19 -13.89
C ILE A 380 -13.53 6.70 -14.05
N ARG A 381 -12.24 6.36 -14.14
CA ARG A 381 -11.71 5.00 -14.14
C ARG A 381 -10.65 4.90 -13.05
N PRO A 382 -10.56 3.81 -12.28
CA PRO A 382 -9.43 3.61 -11.36
C PRO A 382 -8.11 3.72 -12.12
N MET A 383 -7.23 4.60 -11.66
CA MET A 383 -5.94 4.86 -12.30
C MET A 383 -4.82 4.89 -11.27
N VAL A 384 -3.68 4.34 -11.66
CA VAL A 384 -2.44 4.25 -10.90
C VAL A 384 -1.30 4.74 -11.77
N ILE A 385 -0.23 5.22 -11.15
CA ILE A 385 0.97 5.68 -11.84
C ILE A 385 2.18 5.18 -11.06
N ALA A 386 3.19 4.72 -11.77
CA ALA A 386 4.34 4.07 -11.17
C ALA A 386 5.64 4.72 -11.64
N THR A 387 6.64 4.70 -10.77
CA THR A 387 7.99 5.16 -11.06
C THR A 387 8.86 3.99 -11.52
N ALA A 388 9.84 4.28 -12.36
CA ALA A 388 10.98 3.40 -12.54
C ALA A 388 12.05 3.78 -11.51
N GLY A 389 13.29 3.34 -11.69
CA GLY A 389 14.35 3.61 -10.74
C GLY A 389 15.58 2.75 -11.00
N ILE A 390 16.37 2.60 -9.95
CA ILE A 390 17.56 1.75 -9.96
C ILE A 390 17.20 0.55 -9.07
N ASP A 391 17.35 -0.67 -9.59
CA ASP A 391 17.13 -1.87 -8.81
C ASP A 391 18.34 -2.22 -7.92
N HIS A 392 18.23 -3.34 -7.21
CA HIS A 392 19.25 -3.80 -6.27
C HIS A 392 20.54 -4.29 -6.95
N GLU A 393 20.49 -4.65 -8.23
CA GLU A 393 21.66 -5.04 -9.03
C GLU A 393 22.33 -3.82 -9.69
N GLY A 394 21.78 -2.61 -9.48
CA GLY A 394 22.22 -1.40 -10.15
C GLY A 394 21.63 -1.22 -11.55
N GLY A 395 20.65 -2.04 -11.94
CA GLY A 395 19.90 -1.94 -13.18
C GLY A 395 19.13 -0.62 -13.23
N VAL A 396 19.38 0.20 -14.26
CA VAL A 396 18.78 1.53 -14.41
C VAL A 396 17.57 1.46 -15.33
N HIS A 397 16.40 1.76 -14.78
CA HIS A 397 15.12 1.82 -15.50
C HIS A 397 14.66 3.28 -15.61
N HIS A 398 14.32 3.69 -16.83
CA HIS A 398 13.99 5.07 -17.13
C HIS A 398 12.47 5.35 -17.18
N PRO A 399 12.06 6.59 -16.85
CA PRO A 399 12.88 7.66 -16.29
C PRO A 399 13.20 7.37 -14.82
N VAL A 400 14.43 7.71 -14.42
CA VAL A 400 14.82 7.68 -13.00
C VAL A 400 14.24 8.94 -12.36
N PRO A 401 13.40 8.84 -11.31
CA PRO A 401 12.87 9.99 -10.61
C PRO A 401 13.98 10.96 -10.17
N LYS A 402 13.82 12.24 -10.50
CA LYS A 402 14.79 13.29 -10.19
C LYS A 402 14.34 14.17 -9.03
N MET A 403 13.03 14.28 -8.83
CA MET A 403 12.44 15.11 -7.78
C MET A 403 12.50 14.42 -6.43
N ASN A 404 12.96 15.14 -5.41
CA ASN A 404 12.82 14.71 -4.02
C ASN A 404 11.33 14.60 -3.68
N GLY A 405 10.96 13.58 -2.88
CA GLY A 405 9.56 13.23 -2.60
C GLY A 405 8.91 12.33 -3.67
N ILE A 406 9.62 11.95 -4.74
CA ILE A 406 9.20 10.88 -5.66
C ILE A 406 10.13 9.68 -5.48
N VAL A 407 9.56 8.60 -4.94
CA VAL A 407 10.23 7.33 -4.62
C VAL A 407 10.49 6.49 -5.87
N HIS A 408 11.65 5.86 -5.97
CA HIS A 408 11.98 4.86 -7.00
C HIS A 408 11.12 3.60 -6.87
N LEU A 409 10.81 2.94 -7.99
CA LEU A 409 10.15 1.61 -7.99
C LEU A 409 8.90 1.56 -7.10
N HIS A 410 8.10 2.63 -7.13
CA HIS A 410 6.97 2.84 -6.24
C HIS A 410 5.69 3.19 -7.00
N ALA A 411 4.55 2.84 -6.41
CA ALA A 411 3.23 3.01 -6.99
C ALA A 411 2.44 4.12 -6.30
N TYR A 412 1.64 4.84 -7.08
CA TYR A 412 0.81 5.94 -6.62
C TYR A 412 -0.59 5.86 -7.23
N THR A 413 -1.59 6.40 -6.55
CA THR A 413 -2.95 6.52 -7.10
C THR A 413 -3.07 7.83 -7.89
N VAL A 414 -3.75 7.79 -9.04
CA VAL A 414 -4.13 8.99 -9.79
C VAL A 414 -5.58 9.37 -9.46
N LEU A 415 -5.76 10.52 -8.82
CA LEU A 415 -7.07 11.00 -8.34
C LEU A 415 -7.77 11.89 -9.38
N GLY A 416 -7.00 12.56 -10.23
CA GLY A 416 -7.55 13.47 -11.22
C GLY A 416 -6.52 14.44 -11.77
N TYR A 417 -6.99 15.60 -12.20
CA TYR A 417 -6.14 16.73 -12.58
C TYR A 417 -6.77 18.05 -12.13
N THR A 418 -5.97 19.08 -11.91
CA THR A 418 -6.45 20.44 -11.62
C THR A 418 -5.79 21.45 -12.55
N VAL A 419 -6.30 22.68 -12.55
CA VAL A 419 -5.78 23.82 -13.32
C VAL A 419 -5.55 25.00 -12.39
N SER A 420 -4.35 25.56 -12.43
CA SER A 420 -4.00 26.77 -11.67
C SER A 420 -3.27 27.74 -12.59
N ASN A 421 -3.78 28.96 -12.73
CA ASN A 421 -3.18 30.01 -13.58
C ASN A 421 -2.89 29.54 -15.02
N GLY A 422 -3.81 28.75 -15.61
CA GLY A 422 -3.66 28.19 -16.96
C GLY A 422 -2.70 26.99 -17.06
N VAL A 423 -2.06 26.59 -15.96
CA VAL A 423 -1.15 25.44 -15.90
C VAL A 423 -1.91 24.22 -15.37
N TYR A 424 -1.68 23.06 -15.99
CA TYR A 424 -2.33 21.80 -15.65
C TYR A 424 -1.45 20.93 -14.75
N TYR A 425 -2.06 20.33 -13.74
CA TYR A 425 -1.40 19.48 -12.74
C TYR A 425 -2.18 18.18 -12.59
N MET A 426 -1.49 17.04 -12.44
CA MET A 426 -2.11 15.78 -12.04
C MET A 426 -2.19 15.70 -10.52
N LEU A 427 -3.33 15.24 -10.01
CA LEU A 427 -3.53 14.95 -8.58
C LEU A 427 -3.15 13.49 -8.32
N ILE A 428 -2.13 13.28 -7.50
CA ILE A 428 -1.48 12.00 -7.26
C ILE A 428 -1.43 11.74 -5.75
N ARG A 429 -1.57 10.47 -5.34
CA ARG A 429 -1.47 10.06 -3.93
C ARG A 429 -0.41 8.98 -3.73
N ASN A 430 0.52 9.23 -2.81
CA ASN A 430 1.45 8.24 -2.27
C ASN A 430 0.74 7.35 -1.23
N PRO A 431 0.67 6.02 -1.42
CA PRO A 431 0.06 5.10 -0.44
C PRO A 431 0.82 5.01 0.89
N TRP A 432 2.04 5.55 0.99
CA TRP A 432 2.68 5.79 2.29
C TRP A 432 1.90 6.77 3.16
N GLY A 433 1.03 7.59 2.59
CA GLY A 433 0.27 8.61 3.32
C GLY A 433 1.12 9.79 3.81
N SER A 434 2.33 9.94 3.25
CA SER A 434 3.31 10.99 3.50
C SER A 434 4.34 11.04 2.35
N TYR A 435 5.37 11.88 2.51
CA TYR A 435 6.53 12.00 1.60
C TYR A 435 6.14 12.52 0.20
N GLU A 436 5.68 13.77 0.17
CA GLU A 436 5.27 14.49 -1.04
C GLU A 436 6.44 15.23 -1.70
N PRO A 437 6.41 15.42 -3.03
CA PRO A 437 7.42 16.22 -3.71
C PRO A 437 7.34 17.70 -3.33
N THR A 438 8.49 18.37 -3.41
CA THR A 438 8.60 19.83 -3.23
C THR A 438 9.39 20.45 -4.39
N GLY A 439 9.26 21.78 -4.57
CA GLY A 439 10.02 22.53 -5.58
C GLY A 439 9.23 22.82 -6.87
N ASP A 440 9.94 23.07 -7.97
CA ASP A 440 9.33 23.46 -9.25
C ASP A 440 8.33 22.41 -9.76
N GLY A 441 7.20 22.89 -10.26
CA GLY A 441 6.12 22.07 -10.79
C GLY A 441 5.18 21.46 -9.73
N VAL A 442 5.44 21.65 -8.43
CA VAL A 442 4.52 21.26 -7.36
C VAL A 442 3.55 22.40 -7.06
N LEU A 443 2.27 22.08 -6.96
CA LEU A 443 1.22 23.04 -6.60
C LEU A 443 0.87 22.92 -5.12
N SER A 444 1.29 23.90 -4.32
CA SER A 444 1.09 23.92 -2.86
C SER A 444 0.01 24.92 -2.44
N LYS A 445 -1.25 24.59 -2.69
CA LYS A 445 -2.42 25.37 -2.27
C LYS A 445 -3.61 24.44 -1.96
N ARG A 446 -4.67 25.00 -1.39
CA ARG A 446 -5.96 24.31 -1.34
C ARG A 446 -6.58 24.23 -2.73
N ASP A 447 -7.03 23.04 -3.12
CA ASP A 447 -7.72 22.80 -4.39
C ASP A 447 -8.89 21.83 -4.21
N TRP A 448 -9.65 21.53 -5.26
CA TRP A 448 -10.84 20.69 -5.16
C TRP A 448 -11.17 19.92 -6.44
N VAL A 449 -11.96 18.86 -6.27
CA VAL A 449 -12.63 18.12 -7.36
C VAL A 449 -14.06 17.80 -6.95
N ILE A 450 -14.90 17.39 -7.91
CA ILE A 450 -16.24 16.88 -7.60
C ILE A 450 -16.17 15.35 -7.45
N HIS A 451 -16.49 14.85 -6.26
CA HIS A 451 -16.55 13.45 -5.89
C HIS A 451 -17.98 13.06 -5.47
N PHE A 452 -18.63 12.19 -6.25
CA PHE A 452 -20.03 11.76 -6.00
C PHE A 452 -20.99 12.92 -5.70
N ASN A 453 -20.98 13.94 -6.57
CA ASN A 453 -21.77 15.17 -6.45
C ASN A 453 -21.40 16.09 -5.28
N ASN A 454 -20.37 15.76 -4.49
CA ASN A 454 -19.85 16.61 -3.41
C ASN A 454 -18.50 17.23 -3.81
N ILE A 455 -18.19 18.39 -3.26
CA ILE A 455 -16.86 18.98 -3.44
C ILE A 455 -15.90 18.31 -2.45
N LYS A 456 -14.87 17.63 -2.95
CA LYS A 456 -13.75 17.14 -2.15
C LYS A 456 -12.61 18.15 -2.26
N TYR A 457 -12.17 18.67 -1.11
CA TYR A 457 -11.02 19.56 -1.02
C TYR A 457 -9.74 18.78 -0.75
N PHE A 458 -8.66 19.23 -1.37
CA PHE A 458 -7.29 18.81 -1.11
C PHE A 458 -6.53 19.97 -0.49
N ASN A 459 -5.75 19.71 0.56
CA ASN A 459 -4.77 20.66 1.07
C ASN A 459 -3.39 20.24 0.57
N LEU A 460 -3.02 20.68 -0.63
CA LEU A 460 -1.80 20.24 -1.32
C LEU A 460 -0.50 20.83 -0.71
N SER A 461 -0.62 21.49 0.44
CA SER A 461 0.49 21.96 1.27
C SER A 461 0.73 21.06 2.49
N LYS A 462 -0.17 20.12 2.78
CA LYS A 462 -0.10 19.24 3.94
C LYS A 462 0.52 17.91 3.53
N ASN A 463 1.48 17.43 4.31
CA ASN A 463 2.05 16.08 4.18
C ASN A 463 1.01 15.01 4.59
N ASP A 464 0.16 14.62 3.65
CA ASP A 464 -0.84 13.57 3.79
C ASP A 464 -0.80 12.53 2.64
N GLY A 465 0.24 12.59 1.84
CA GLY A 465 0.50 11.76 0.68
C GLY A 465 -0.14 12.29 -0.59
N ILE A 466 -0.96 13.35 -0.56
CA ILE A 466 -1.66 13.85 -1.74
C ILE A 466 -1.00 15.13 -2.24
N PHE A 467 -0.54 15.10 -3.48
CA PHE A 467 0.13 16.23 -4.12
C PHE A 467 -0.38 16.46 -5.54
N ALA A 468 -0.06 17.64 -6.06
CA ALA A 468 -0.37 18.03 -7.43
C ALA A 468 0.91 18.38 -8.19
N LEU A 469 1.17 17.68 -9.28
CA LEU A 469 2.40 17.80 -10.05
C LEU A 469 2.12 18.22 -11.50
N ARG A 470 2.87 19.20 -12.00
CA ARG A 470 2.74 19.73 -13.37
C ARG A 470 2.98 18.59 -14.39
N ILE A 471 2.24 18.61 -15.49
CA ILE A 471 2.21 17.52 -16.48
C ILE A 471 3.60 17.14 -17.02
N ASP A 472 4.47 18.12 -17.27
CA ASP A 472 5.86 17.89 -17.68
C ASP A 472 6.65 17.13 -16.60
N LYS A 473 6.51 17.55 -15.34
CA LYS A 473 7.15 16.91 -14.19
C LYS A 473 6.64 15.50 -13.95
N VAL A 474 5.38 15.20 -14.27
CA VAL A 474 4.88 13.82 -14.25
C VAL A 474 5.64 12.96 -15.26
N ARG A 475 5.79 13.41 -16.51
CA ARG A 475 6.53 12.64 -17.53
C ARG A 475 8.02 12.51 -17.23
N GLU A 476 8.62 13.51 -16.57
CA GLU A 476 10.03 13.48 -16.17
C GLU A 476 10.33 12.46 -15.05
N ASN A 477 9.35 12.11 -14.20
CA ASN A 477 9.59 11.34 -12.97
C ASN A 477 8.87 9.99 -12.90
N PHE A 478 7.84 9.76 -13.72
CA PHE A 478 7.06 8.52 -13.69
C PHE A 478 7.27 7.72 -14.99
N SER A 479 7.21 6.39 -14.90
CA SER A 479 7.49 5.50 -16.03
C SER A 479 6.25 5.15 -16.82
N HIS A 480 5.15 4.80 -16.14
CA HIS A 480 3.91 4.41 -16.79
C HIS A 480 2.68 4.76 -15.95
N ILE A 481 1.55 4.88 -16.65
CA ILE A 481 0.22 5.05 -16.06
C ILE A 481 -0.64 3.83 -16.39
N GLY A 482 -1.22 3.23 -15.36
CA GLY A 482 -2.12 2.09 -15.42
C GLY A 482 -3.57 2.50 -15.17
N TYR A 483 -4.52 1.84 -15.83
CA TYR A 483 -5.94 2.10 -15.63
C TYR A 483 -6.81 0.86 -15.86
N MET A 484 -7.93 0.80 -15.15
CA MET A 484 -8.96 -0.24 -15.27
C MET A 484 -10.16 0.28 -16.06
N TYR A 485 -10.73 -0.52 -16.96
CA TYR A 485 -11.85 -0.12 -17.82
C TYR A 485 -12.90 -1.18 -18.06
#